data_AF-A0A645IL09-F1
#
_entry.id   AF-A0A645IL09-F1
#
_cell.length_a   1.000
_cell.length_b   1.000
_cell.length_c   1.000
_cell.angle_alpha   90.00
_cell.angle_beta   90.00
_cell.angle_gamma   90.00
#
_symmetry.space_group_name_H-M   'P 1'
#
loop_
_entity.id
_entity.type
_entity.pdbx_description
1 polymer ?
#
loop_
_entity_poly.entity_id
_entity_poly.type
_entity_poly.pdbx_seq_one_letter_code
_entity_poly.pdbx_strand_id
1 'polypeptide(L)' 'MEVRVDSYVEELDGERELINRAYSVFVALDENEQPAEVPQLILETQQEKDEWEAGKRRRELRVQRAKDGI' A
#
# COMPACT_ATOMS: atom_id res chain seq x y z
N MET A 1 0.30 -4.72 -6.39
CA MET A 1 1.20 -3.87 -5.58
C MET A 1 0.36 -3.05 -4.61
N GLU A 2 0.70 -2.99 -3.32
CA GLU A 2 0.06 -2.06 -2.36
C GLU A 2 1.01 -0.90 -2.09
N VAL A 3 0.51 0.33 -2.14
CA VAL A 3 1.27 1.56 -1.86
C VAL A 3 0.66 2.22 -0.62
N ARG A 4 1.49 2.44 0.41
CA ARG A 4 1.13 3.27 1.57
C ARG A 4 1.32 4.73 1.20
N VAL A 5 0.29 5.54 1.40
CA VAL A 5 0.32 6.99 1.18
C VAL A 5 0.08 7.67 2.51
N ASP A 6 1.08 8.43 2.95
CA ASP A 6 0.99 9.26 4.15
C ASP A 6 0.87 10.73 3.71
N SER A 7 -0.26 11.34 4.02
CA SER A 7 -0.55 12.74 3.69
C SER A 7 -0.33 13.63 4.90
N TYR A 8 0.41 14.72 4.73
CA TYR A 8 0.74 15.67 5.79
C TYR A 8 0.23 17.06 5.45
N VAL A 9 -0.11 17.84 6.47
CA VAL A 9 -0.14 19.30 6.40
C VAL A 9 1.19 19.83 6.94
N GLU A 10 1.68 20.92 6.36
CA GLU A 10 2.94 21.55 6.75
C GLU A 10 2.72 23.05 6.93
N GLU A 11 3.13 23.56 8.08
CA GLU A 11 3.07 24.98 8.44
C GLU A 11 4.33 25.73 7.94
N LEU A 12 4.27 27.06 7.90
CA LEU A 12 5.37 27.89 7.38
C LEU A 12 6.65 27.83 8.21
N ASP A 13 6.56 27.42 9.47
CA ASP A 13 7.71 27.18 10.35
C ASP A 13 8.35 25.79 10.17
N GLY A 14 7.77 24.95 9.29
CA GLY A 14 8.25 23.61 8.97
C GLY A 14 7.67 22.51 9.86
N GLU A 15 6.73 22.82 10.76
CA GLU A 15 6.01 21.79 11.50
C GLU A 15 5.12 20.96 10.56
N ARG A 16 5.19 19.63 10.68
CA ARG A 16 4.42 18.70 9.85
C ARG A 16 3.53 17.81 10.71
N GLU A 17 2.24 17.80 10.38
CA GLU A 17 1.25 16.93 11.03
C GLU A 17 0.69 15.91 10.03
N LEU A 18 0.61 14.65 10.44
CA LEU A 18 0.02 13.58 9.64
C LEU A 18 -1.51 13.70 9.64
N ILE A 19 -2.10 13.87 8.45
CA ILE A 19 -3.56 13.99 8.29
C ILE A 19 -4.21 12.65 7.94
N ASN A 20 -3.56 11.87 7.09
CA ASN A 20 -4.15 10.62 6.61
C ASN A 20 -3.08 9.59 6.27
N ARG A 21 -3.43 8.32 6.50
CA ARG A 21 -2.72 7.16 5.97
C ARG A 21 -3.67 6.31 5.15
N ALA A 22 -3.36 6.13 3.88
CA ALA A 22 -4.13 5.32 2.95
C ALA A 22 -3.30 4.16 2.37
N TYR A 23 -3.99 3.12 1.92
CA TYR A 23 -3.39 1.95 1.27
C TYR A 23 -4.09 1.67 -0.05
N SER A 24 -3.43 1.99 -1.15
CA SER A 24 -3.96 1.85 -2.50
C SER A 24 -3.38 0.63 -3.19
N VAL A 25 -4.22 -0.13 -3.91
CA VAL A 25 -3.81 -1.33 -4.65
C VAL A 25 -3.74 -1.00 -6.13
N PHE A 26 -2.60 -1.31 -6.73
CA PHE A 26 -2.34 -1.13 -8.16
C PHE A 26 -2.04 -2.47 -8.83
N VAL A 27 -2.47 -2.56 -10.09
CA VAL A 27 -2.22 -3.68 -11.00
C VAL A 27 -1.38 -3.12 -12.15
N ALA A 28 -0.22 -3.72 -12.41
CA ALA A 28 0.57 -3.38 -13.59
C ALA A 28 -0.05 -4.07 -14.81
N LEU A 29 -0.06 -3.38 -15.95
CA LEU A 29 -0.56 -3.89 -17.21
C LEU A 29 0.59 -3.93 -18.24
N ASP A 30 0.59 -4.93 -19.10
CA ASP A 30 1.49 -5.01 -20.25
C ASP A 30 0.96 -4.20 -21.46
N GLU A 31 1.67 -4.27 -22.59
CA GLU A 31 1.30 -3.58 -23.84
C GLU A 31 -0.06 -4.04 -24.42
N ASN A 32 -0.59 -5.19 -23.99
CA ASN A 32 -1.87 -5.74 -24.41
C ASN A 32 -2.96 -5.57 -23.34
N GLU A 33 -2.75 -4.65 -22.40
CA GLU A 33 -3.65 -4.38 -21.26
C GLU A 33 -3.90 -5.60 -20.35
N GLN A 34 -3.01 -6.59 -20.37
CA GLN A 34 -3.11 -7.76 -19.50
C GLN A 34 -2.31 -7.56 -18.21
N PRO A 35 -2.74 -8.13 -17.06
CA PRO A 35 -1.97 -8.05 -15.83
C PRO A 35 -0.55 -8.59 -15.99
N ALA A 36 0.43 -7.75 -15.68
CA ALA A 36 1.85 -8.09 -15.76
C ALA A 36 2.42 -8.43 -14.38
N GLU A 37 3.44 -9.30 -14.36
CA GLU A 37 4.17 -9.61 -13.13
C GLU A 37 4.98 -8.40 -12.66
N VAL A 38 4.93 -8.12 -11.36
CA VAL A 38 5.65 -7.00 -10.73
C VAL A 38 6.76 -7.58 -9.86
N PRO A 39 8.00 -7.07 -9.94
CA PRO A 39 9.08 -7.48 -9.06
C PRO A 39 8.72 -7.39 -7.58
N GLN A 40 9.24 -8.33 -6.78
CA GLN A 40 9.00 -8.33 -5.34
C GLN A 40 9.81 -7.23 -4.63
N LEU A 41 9.29 -6.76 -3.50
CA LEU A 41 10.02 -5.84 -2.63
C LEU A 41 11.14 -6.58 -1.89
N ILE A 42 12.32 -5.99 -1.88
CA ILE A 42 13.43 -6.40 -1.01
C ILE A 42 13.24 -5.64 0.30
N LEU A 43 13.12 -6.35 1.42
CA LEU A 43 12.90 -5.75 2.74
C LEU A 43 14.22 -5.74 3.50
N GLU A 44 14.73 -4.57 3.83
CA GLU A 44 16.05 -4.40 4.45
C GLU A 44 15.91 -4.17 5.95
N THR A 45 14.98 -3.31 6.34
CA THR A 45 14.77 -2.87 7.72
C THR A 45 13.69 -3.68 8.44
N GLN A 46 13.71 -3.67 9.78
CA GLN A 46 12.66 -4.29 10.57
C GLN A 46 11.29 -3.62 10.32
N GLN A 47 11.29 -2.30 10.19
CA GLN A 47 10.07 -1.54 9.90
C GLN A 47 9.40 -1.97 8.59
N GLU A 48 10.18 -2.20 7.54
CA GLU A 48 9.66 -2.69 6.26
C GLU A 48 9.09 -4.10 6.37
N LYS A 49 9.73 -4.97 7.16
CA LYS A 49 9.21 -6.32 7.46
C LYS A 49 7.89 -6.26 8.22
N ASP A 50 7.78 -5.38 9.20
CA ASP A 50 6.55 -5.20 9.97
C ASP A 50 5.41 -4.65 9.08
N GLU A 51 5.70 -3.69 8.21
CA GLU A 51 4.75 -3.16 7.23
C GLU A 51 4.33 -4.21 6.19
N TRP A 52 5.24 -5.09 5.78
CA TRP A 52 4.93 -6.21 4.90
C TRP A 52 3.94 -7.19 5.55
N GLU A 53 4.19 -7.57 6.81
CA GLU A 53 3.27 -8.43 7.57
C GLU A 53 1.90 -7.77 7.78
N ALA A 54 1.87 -6.46 8.01
CA ALA A 54 0.61 -5.71 8.08
C ALA A 54 -0.12 -5.67 6.71
N GLY A 55 0.63 -5.52 5.60
CA GLY A 55 0.10 -5.53 4.24
C GLY A 55 -0.52 -6.86 3.84
N LYS A 56 0.08 -7.98 4.24
CA LYS A 56 -0.51 -9.32 4.04
C LYS A 56 -1.86 -9.44 4.71
N ARG A 57 -1.98 -9.02 5.97
CA ARG A 57 -3.26 -9.00 6.70
C ARG A 57 -4.30 -8.11 6.03
N ARG A 58 -3.93 -6.92 5.56
CA ARG A 58 -4.84 -6.03 4.79
C ARG A 58 -5.33 -6.69 3.50
N ARG A 59 -4.45 -7.39 2.78
CA ARG A 59 -4.81 -8.14 1.56
C ARG A 59 -5.84 -9.24 1.87
N GLU A 60 -5.62 -10.02 2.92
CA GLU A 60 -6.56 -11.08 3.34
C GLU A 60 -7.94 -10.49 3.64
N LEU A 61 -8.00 -9.39 4.40
CA LEU A 61 -9.26 -8.69 4.68
C LEU A 61 -9.96 -8.18 3.41
N ARG A 62 -9.22 -7.60 2.45
CA ARG A 62 -9.81 -7.16 1.17
C ARG A 62 -10.39 -8.33 0.38
N VAL A 63 -9.68 -9.45 0.30
CA VAL A 63 -10.17 -10.65 -0.38
C VAL A 63 -11.42 -11.20 0.31
N GLN A 64 -11.44 -11.19 1.65
CA GLN A 64 -12.61 -11.60 2.41
C GLN A 64 -13.81 -10.70 2.12
N ARG A 65 -13.65 -9.37 2.18
CA ARG A 65 -14.72 -8.41 1.86
C ARG A 65 -15.27 -8.58 0.44
N ALA A 66 -14.39 -8.77 -0.53
CA ALA A 66 -14.80 -9.04 -1.91
C ALA A 66 -15.63 -10.33 -2.05
N LYS A 67 -15.31 -11.38 -1.27
CA LYS A 67 -16.13 -12.61 -1.21
C LYS A 67 -17.48 -12.35 -0.54
N ASP A 68 -17.49 -11.50 0.48
CA ASP A 68 -18.69 -11.12 1.23
C ASP A 68 -19.57 -10.12 0.44
N GLY A 69 -19.12 -9.67 -0.74
CA GLY A 69 -19.85 -8.78 -1.64
C GLY A 69 -19.85 -7.30 -1.21
N ILE A 70 -18.89 -6.90 -0.37
CA ILE A 70 -18.72 -5.54 0.17
C ILE A 70 -17.41 -4.93 -0.33
#